data_AF-A0A2Y9B0K8-F1
#
_entry.id   AF-A0A2Y9B0K8-F1
#
_cell.length_a   1.000
_cell.length_b   1.000
_cell.length_c   1.000
_cell.angle_alpha   90.00
_cell.angle_beta   90.00
_cell.angle_gamma   90.00
#
_symmetry.space_group_name_H-M   'P 1'
#
loop_
_entity.id
_entity.type
_entity.pdbx_description
1 polymer ?
#
loop_
_entity_poly.entity_id
_entity_poly.type
_entity_poly.pdbx_seq_one_letter_code
_entity_poly.pdbx_strand_id
1 'polypeptide(L)'
;MKRIALALALLALPAAADIEEARDLMEANRFEEAYDALWPAARSGNADAEELIGVMYALGLGVERDEMRAFDWYLRSAMKGHPGAQSGVGWYYEVGTGMPAPDLVRAYMWYALSAIGGDPDAAISQEEVVKKMTPEQIAQAHAMVDDYKVWMYPFR
;
A
#
# COMPACT_ATOMS: atom_id res chain seq x y z
N MET A 1 10.29 -4.15 52.22
CA MET A 1 9.76 -5.02 51.15
C MET A 1 8.32 -4.61 50.86
N LYS A 2 8.05 -3.95 49.73
CA LYS A 2 6.68 -3.82 49.21
C LYS A 2 6.74 -4.12 47.71
N ARG A 3 6.10 -5.23 47.33
CA ARG A 3 5.98 -5.69 45.95
C ARG A 3 4.96 -4.78 45.27
N ILE A 4 5.41 -3.99 44.30
CA ILE A 4 4.52 -3.26 43.39
C ILE A 4 4.20 -4.24 42.27
N ALA A 5 2.95 -4.70 42.22
CA ALA A 5 2.44 -5.47 41.10
C ALA A 5 2.15 -4.50 39.95
N LEU A 6 2.89 -4.62 38.86
CA LEU A 6 2.65 -3.89 37.62
C LEU A 6 1.53 -4.63 36.87
N ALA A 7 0.31 -4.12 36.91
CA ALA A 7 -0.77 -4.58 36.05
C ALA A 7 -0.55 -3.98 34.66
N LEU A 8 -0.17 -4.81 33.69
CA LEU A 8 -0.12 -4.42 32.28
C LEU A 8 -1.56 -4.44 31.74
N ALA A 9 -2.20 -3.27 31.71
CA ALA A 9 -3.43 -3.11 30.94
C ALA A 9 -3.03 -2.91 29.47
N LEU A 10 -3.36 -3.86 28.60
CA LEU A 10 -3.32 -3.65 27.15
C LEU A 10 -4.41 -2.64 26.79
N LEU A 11 -4.06 -1.35 26.80
CA LEU A 11 -4.86 -0.33 26.16
C LEU A 11 -4.67 -0.50 24.64
N ALA A 12 -5.74 -0.88 23.94
CA ALA A 12 -5.78 -0.72 22.50
C ALA A 12 -5.45 0.75 22.18
N LEU A 13 -4.43 0.99 21.37
CA LEU A 13 -4.01 2.34 21.02
C LEU A 13 -5.15 3.00 20.22
N PRO A 14 -5.52 4.26 20.48
CA PRO A 14 -6.63 4.95 19.80
C PRO A 14 -6.58 4.80 18.28
N ALA A 15 -5.37 4.91 17.71
CA ALA A 15 -5.14 4.83 16.27
C ALA A 15 -5.58 3.52 15.60
N ALA A 16 -5.71 2.41 16.32
CA ALA A 16 -6.20 1.15 15.76
C ALA A 16 -7.73 1.06 15.75
N ALA A 17 -8.40 1.71 16.71
CA ALA A 17 -9.85 1.80 16.74
C ALA A 17 -10.38 2.71 15.60
N ASP A 18 -9.60 3.73 15.23
CA ASP A 18 -9.98 4.71 14.22
C ASP A 18 -10.00 4.13 12.77
N ILE A 19 -9.21 3.08 12.47
CA ILE A 19 -9.18 2.47 11.13
C ILE A 19 -10.37 1.55 10.88
N GLU A 20 -10.76 0.74 11.87
CA GLU A 20 -11.94 -0.12 11.74
C GLU A 20 -13.21 0.73 11.62
N GLU A 21 -13.32 1.82 12.40
CA GLU A 21 -14.41 2.78 12.23
C GLU A 21 -14.43 3.37 10.82
N ALA A 22 -13.26 3.76 10.28
CA ALA A 22 -13.19 4.25 8.91
C ALA A 22 -13.66 3.21 7.88
N ARG A 23 -13.30 1.93 8.07
CA ARG A 23 -13.76 0.84 7.19
C ARG A 23 -15.28 0.66 7.26
N ASP A 24 -15.86 0.66 8.46
CA ASP A 24 -17.32 0.60 8.65
C ASP A 24 -18.02 1.80 7.96
N LEU A 25 -17.42 3.00 8.05
CA LEU A 25 -17.92 4.19 7.36
C LEU A 25 -17.83 4.05 5.83
N MET A 26 -16.74 3.49 5.30
CA MET A 26 -16.61 3.20 3.86
C MET A 26 -17.65 2.18 3.39
N GLU A 27 -17.88 1.10 4.15
CA GLU A 27 -18.93 0.10 3.86
C GLU A 27 -20.33 0.72 3.87
N ALA A 28 -20.56 1.68 4.77
CA ALA A 28 -21.78 2.47 4.83
C ALA A 28 -21.87 3.58 3.76
N ASN A 29 -20.89 3.71 2.85
CA ASN A 29 -20.75 4.78 1.85
C ASN A 29 -20.66 6.21 2.44
N ARG A 30 -20.24 6.33 3.70
CA ARG A 30 -20.02 7.62 4.40
C ARG A 30 -18.57 8.08 4.18
N PHE A 31 -18.21 8.30 2.93
CA PHE A 31 -16.82 8.45 2.53
C PHE A 31 -16.14 9.72 3.06
N GLU A 32 -16.83 10.85 3.15
CA GLU A 32 -16.24 12.07 3.75
C GLU A 32 -15.85 11.83 5.22
N GLU A 33 -16.71 11.14 5.97
CA GLU A 33 -16.45 10.83 7.38
C GLU A 33 -15.36 9.77 7.54
N ALA A 34 -15.31 8.78 6.64
CA ALA A 34 -14.21 7.82 6.59
C ALA A 34 -12.87 8.52 6.33
N TYR A 35 -12.83 9.51 5.43
CA TYR A 35 -11.63 10.29 5.17
C TYR A 35 -11.14 11.00 6.43
N ASP A 36 -12.06 11.66 7.14
CA ASP A 36 -11.75 12.38 8.38
C ASP A 36 -11.25 11.43 9.48
N ALA A 37 -11.81 10.22 9.57
CA ALA A 37 -11.37 9.19 10.50
C ALA A 37 -9.96 8.64 10.15
N LEU A 38 -9.66 8.45 8.85
CA LEU A 38 -8.35 7.97 8.39
C LEU A 38 -7.23 9.01 8.55
N TRP A 39 -7.57 10.29 8.41
CA TRP A 39 -6.59 11.37 8.26
C TRP A 39 -5.55 11.43 9.39
N PRO A 40 -5.90 11.36 10.69
CA PRO A 40 -4.91 11.40 11.78
C PRO A 40 -3.90 10.25 11.72
N ALA A 41 -4.38 9.03 11.41
CA ALA A 41 -3.53 7.85 11.32
C ALA A 41 -2.61 7.89 10.10
N ALA A 42 -3.15 8.27 8.94
CA ALA A 42 -2.36 8.44 7.71
C ALA A 42 -1.29 9.53 7.86
N ARG A 43 -1.62 10.65 8.52
CA ARG A 43 -0.67 11.72 8.84
C ARG A 43 0.42 11.29 9.82
N SER A 44 0.16 10.25 10.62
CA SER A 44 1.11 9.65 11.54
C SER A 44 1.92 8.51 10.91
N GLY A 45 1.71 8.23 9.61
CA GLY A 45 2.44 7.21 8.85
C GLY A 45 1.90 5.79 9.02
N ASN A 46 0.65 5.62 9.46
CA ASN A 46 0.01 4.29 9.44
C ASN A 46 -0.21 3.86 7.98
N ALA A 47 0.37 2.73 7.59
CA ALA A 47 0.36 2.28 6.21
C ALA A 47 -1.03 1.85 5.70
N ASP A 48 -1.86 1.26 6.56
CA ASP A 48 -3.23 0.87 6.20
C ASP A 48 -4.09 2.11 5.92
N ALA A 49 -3.94 3.15 6.75
CA ALA A 49 -4.65 4.42 6.57
C ALA A 49 -4.20 5.15 5.29
N GLU A 50 -2.90 5.17 5.03
CA GLU A 50 -2.35 5.74 3.80
C GLU A 50 -2.83 4.99 2.55
N GLU A 51 -2.93 3.66 2.61
CA GLU A 51 -3.46 2.85 1.51
C GLU A 51 -4.93 3.19 1.23
N LEU A 52 -5.76 3.26 2.28
CA LEU A 52 -7.18 3.58 2.15
C LEU A 52 -7.39 4.99 1.59
N ILE A 53 -6.60 5.98 2.02
CA ILE A 53 -6.65 7.33 1.41
C ILE A 53 -6.23 7.29 -0.07
N GLY A 54 -5.25 6.45 -0.43
CA GLY A 54 -4.90 6.17 -1.82
C GLY A 54 -6.10 5.68 -2.65
N VAL A 55 -6.84 4.69 -2.12
CA VAL A 55 -8.08 4.17 -2.73
C VAL A 55 -9.12 5.28 -2.92
N MET A 56 -9.30 6.12 -1.91
CA MET A 56 -10.30 7.20 -1.96
C MET A 56 -9.99 8.22 -3.06
N TYR A 57 -8.71 8.60 -3.23
CA TYR A 57 -8.32 9.47 -4.34
C TYR A 57 -8.40 8.79 -5.70
N ALA A 58 -8.06 7.50 -5.81
CA ALA A 58 -8.12 6.76 -7.07
C ALA A 58 -9.55 6.63 -7.59
N LEU A 59 -10.51 6.44 -6.68
CA LEU A 59 -11.92 6.20 -7.00
C LEU A 59 -12.82 7.44 -6.86
N GLY A 60 -12.31 8.53 -6.27
CA GLY A 60 -13.10 9.73 -5.98
C GLY A 60 -14.15 9.51 -4.89
N LEU A 61 -13.80 8.77 -3.84
CA LEU A 61 -14.71 8.43 -2.73
C LEU A 61 -14.59 9.49 -1.64
N GLY A 62 -15.59 10.35 -1.50
CA GLY A 62 -15.59 11.43 -0.50
C GLY A 62 -14.56 12.53 -0.75
N VAL A 63 -13.79 12.43 -1.83
CA VAL A 63 -12.80 13.41 -2.31
C VAL A 63 -12.87 13.50 -3.83
N GLU A 64 -12.40 14.60 -4.41
CA GLU A 64 -12.22 14.69 -5.85
C GLU A 64 -11.18 13.66 -6.32
N ARG A 65 -11.53 12.89 -7.36
CA ARG A 65 -10.64 11.88 -7.95
C ARG A 65 -9.35 12.53 -8.44
N ASP A 66 -8.22 12.00 -7.98
CA ASP A 66 -6.89 12.52 -8.33
C ASP A 66 -5.86 11.39 -8.35
N GLU A 67 -5.51 10.95 -9.55
CA GLU A 67 -4.58 9.85 -9.80
C GLU A 67 -3.17 10.12 -9.25
N MET A 68 -2.73 11.38 -9.27
CA MET A 68 -1.39 11.74 -8.80
C MET A 68 -1.34 11.71 -7.27
N ARG A 69 -2.38 12.19 -6.59
CA ARG A 69 -2.51 12.06 -5.14
C ARG A 69 -2.67 10.60 -4.72
N ALA A 70 -3.46 9.82 -5.44
CA ALA A 70 -3.60 8.39 -5.18
C ALA A 70 -2.25 7.67 -5.25
N PHE A 71 -1.48 7.90 -6.32
CA PHE A 71 -0.14 7.33 -6.47
C PHE A 71 0.79 7.74 -5.32
N ASP A 72 0.80 9.00 -4.91
CA ASP A 72 1.64 9.47 -3.80
C ASP A 72 1.30 8.77 -2.47
N TRP A 73 0.01 8.61 -2.16
CA TRP A 73 -0.44 7.91 -0.96
C TRP A 73 -0.13 6.41 -1.00
N TYR A 74 -0.38 5.75 -2.13
CA TYR A 74 0.02 4.36 -2.32
C TYR A 74 1.53 4.19 -2.18
N LEU A 75 2.35 5.07 -2.76
CA LEU A 75 3.80 4.99 -2.64
C LEU A 75 4.27 5.12 -1.19
N ARG A 76 3.68 6.03 -0.40
CA ARG A 76 3.99 6.18 1.03
C ARG A 76 3.72 4.91 1.82
N SER A 77 2.58 4.27 1.55
CA SER A 77 2.18 3.02 2.20
C SER A 77 3.03 1.83 1.73
N ALA A 78 3.25 1.73 0.42
CA ALA A 78 4.04 0.69 -0.22
C ALA A 78 5.50 0.67 0.27
N MET A 79 6.09 1.86 0.50
CA MET A 79 7.42 2.02 1.08
C MET A 79 7.53 1.54 2.53
N LYS A 80 6.40 1.32 3.22
CA LYS A 80 6.35 0.72 4.56
C LYS A 80 6.05 -0.79 4.54
N GLY A 81 5.99 -1.38 3.35
CA GLY A 81 5.76 -2.82 3.19
C GLY A 81 4.29 -3.23 3.15
N HIS A 82 3.35 -2.30 2.96
CA HIS A 82 1.93 -2.66 2.83
C HIS A 82 1.67 -3.33 1.46
N PRO A 83 1.26 -4.61 1.41
CA PRO A 83 1.16 -5.35 0.15
C PRO A 83 0.13 -4.76 -0.82
N GLY A 84 -1.09 -4.46 -0.37
CA GLY A 84 -2.13 -3.86 -1.23
C GLY A 84 -1.68 -2.56 -1.92
N ALA A 85 -1.07 -1.63 -1.16
CA ALA A 85 -0.46 -0.44 -1.73
C ALA A 85 0.69 -0.73 -2.71
N GLN A 86 1.53 -1.74 -2.45
CA GLN A 86 2.56 -2.17 -3.42
C GLN A 86 1.93 -2.62 -4.74
N SER A 87 0.84 -3.39 -4.69
CA SER A 87 0.05 -3.75 -5.87
C SER A 87 -0.54 -2.52 -6.56
N GLY A 88 -1.05 -1.55 -5.80
CA GLY A 88 -1.53 -0.27 -6.33
C GLY A 88 -0.45 0.49 -7.10
N VAL A 89 0.75 0.63 -6.52
CA VAL A 89 1.90 1.25 -7.20
C VAL A 89 2.31 0.47 -8.45
N GLY A 90 2.33 -0.87 -8.37
CA GLY A 90 2.60 -1.75 -9.51
C GLY A 90 1.63 -1.50 -10.67
N TRP A 91 0.35 -1.36 -10.36
CA TRP A 91 -0.69 -1.06 -11.33
C TRP A 91 -0.47 0.29 -12.01
N TYR A 92 -0.18 1.35 -11.26
CA TYR A 92 0.11 2.67 -11.84
C TYR A 92 1.28 2.65 -12.83
N TYR A 93 2.35 1.92 -12.51
CA TYR A 93 3.46 1.72 -13.44
C TYR A 93 3.08 0.87 -14.65
N GLU A 94 2.23 -0.15 -14.47
CA GLU A 94 1.77 -1.00 -15.57
C GLU A 94 0.91 -0.23 -16.57
N VAL A 95 -0.03 0.59 -16.09
CA VAL A 95 -0.94 1.34 -16.96
C VAL A 95 -0.36 2.68 -17.42
N GLY A 96 0.58 3.24 -16.67
CA GLY A 96 1.21 4.54 -16.96
C GLY A 96 0.31 5.76 -16.68
N THR A 97 -0.77 5.60 -15.93
CA THR A 97 -1.70 6.69 -15.59
C THR A 97 -0.99 7.75 -14.76
N GLY A 98 -1.06 9.01 -15.18
CA GLY A 98 -0.34 10.11 -14.51
C GLY A 98 1.18 10.11 -14.73
N MET A 99 1.69 9.21 -15.57
CA MET A 99 3.11 9.09 -15.90
C MET A 99 3.37 9.40 -17.39
N PRO A 100 4.62 9.70 -17.79
CA PRO A 100 4.96 9.92 -19.19
C PRO A 100 4.74 8.68 -20.08
N ALA A 101 4.91 7.48 -19.52
CA ALA A 101 4.68 6.19 -20.17
C ALA A 101 4.61 5.07 -19.10
N PRO A 102 4.05 3.89 -19.45
CA PRO A 102 4.19 2.69 -18.64
C PRO A 102 5.64 2.28 -18.38
N ASP A 103 5.90 1.69 -17.21
CA ASP A 103 7.19 1.14 -16.79
C ASP A 103 7.00 -0.27 -16.26
N LEU A 104 7.09 -1.26 -17.16
CA LEU A 104 6.86 -2.66 -16.81
C LEU A 104 7.91 -3.24 -15.87
N VAL A 105 9.13 -2.66 -15.83
CA VAL A 105 10.19 -3.10 -14.91
C VAL A 105 9.80 -2.75 -13.48
N ARG A 106 9.36 -1.49 -13.25
CA ARG A 106 8.88 -1.07 -11.93
C ARG A 106 7.55 -1.73 -11.56
N ALA A 107 6.65 -1.94 -12.52
CA ALA A 107 5.41 -2.67 -12.27
C ALA A 107 5.70 -4.08 -11.74
N TYR A 108 6.54 -4.85 -12.44
CA TYR A 108 6.95 -6.18 -12.00
C TYR A 108 7.59 -6.16 -10.63
N MET A 109 8.51 -5.22 -10.38
CA MET A 109 9.19 -5.10 -9.08
C MET A 109 8.18 -4.89 -7.95
N TRP A 110 7.23 -3.97 -8.10
CA TRP A 110 6.24 -3.70 -7.06
C TRP A 110 5.26 -4.85 -6.84
N TYR A 111 4.80 -5.53 -7.90
CA TYR A 111 3.98 -6.73 -7.75
C TYR A 111 4.75 -7.88 -7.08
N ALA A 112 6.03 -8.06 -7.39
CA ALA A 112 6.88 -9.07 -6.74
C ALA A 112 7.05 -8.78 -5.24
N LEU A 113 7.31 -7.51 -4.88
CA LEU A 113 7.40 -7.09 -3.48
C LEU A 113 6.07 -7.29 -2.75
N SER A 114 4.95 -7.00 -3.41
CA SER A 114 3.60 -7.22 -2.87
C SER A 114 3.32 -8.70 -2.60
N ALA A 115 3.67 -9.58 -3.56
CA ALA A 115 3.55 -11.02 -3.40
C ALA A 115 4.42 -11.55 -2.24
N ILE A 116 5.66 -11.08 -2.13
CA ILE A 116 6.54 -11.37 -0.98
C ILE A 116 5.91 -10.87 0.33
N GLY A 117 5.25 -9.71 0.27
CA GLY A 117 4.50 -9.07 1.36
C GLY A 117 3.25 -9.83 1.81
N GLY A 118 2.70 -10.68 0.95
CA GLY A 118 1.59 -11.57 1.25
C GLY A 118 0.29 -11.24 0.53
N ASP A 119 0.32 -10.38 -0.50
CA ASP A 119 -0.82 -10.22 -1.41
C ASP A 119 -0.86 -11.41 -2.41
N PRO A 120 -1.85 -12.31 -2.32
CA PRO A 120 -1.94 -13.46 -3.21
C PRO A 120 -2.25 -13.08 -4.66
N ASP A 121 -2.95 -11.96 -4.88
CA ASP A 121 -3.36 -11.53 -6.22
C ASP A 121 -2.20 -10.87 -6.96
N ALA A 122 -1.21 -10.32 -6.23
CA ALA A 122 -0.02 -9.72 -6.82
C ALA A 122 0.82 -10.70 -7.64
N ALA A 123 0.83 -11.99 -7.29
CA ALA A 123 1.52 -13.01 -8.07
C ALA A 123 0.90 -13.17 -9.47
N ILE A 124 -0.43 -13.06 -9.59
CA ILE A 124 -1.14 -13.10 -10.86
C ILE A 124 -0.76 -11.87 -11.70
N SER A 125 -0.77 -10.67 -11.09
CA SER A 125 -0.35 -9.46 -11.79
C SER A 125 1.12 -9.52 -12.26
N GLN A 126 2.01 -10.09 -11.44
CA GLN A 126 3.40 -10.32 -11.80
C GLN A 126 3.52 -11.26 -13.03
N GLU A 127 2.75 -12.35 -13.06
CA GLU A 127 2.70 -13.29 -14.19
C GLU A 127 2.12 -12.65 -15.46
N GLU A 128 1.16 -11.74 -15.35
CA GLU A 128 0.62 -11.04 -16.52
C GLU A 128 1.57 -9.97 -17.07
N VAL A 129 2.26 -9.22 -16.20
CA VAL A 129 3.22 -8.20 -16.62
C VAL A 129 4.42 -8.84 -17.33
N VAL A 130 4.97 -9.94 -16.81
CA VAL A 130 6.19 -10.55 -17.36
C VAL A 130 6.01 -11.01 -18.81
N LYS A 131 4.80 -11.39 -19.22
CA LYS A 131 4.47 -11.77 -20.61
C LYS A 131 4.64 -10.62 -21.60
N LYS A 132 4.61 -9.37 -21.13
CA LYS A 132 4.73 -8.14 -21.92
C LYS A 132 6.17 -7.62 -21.96
N MET A 133 7.11 -8.25 -21.24
CA MET A 133 8.47 -7.77 -21.04
C MET A 133 9.47 -8.45 -21.96
N THR A 134 10.53 -7.71 -22.31
CA THR A 134 11.74 -8.25 -22.95
C THR A 134 12.61 -9.00 -21.94
N PRO A 135 13.49 -9.92 -22.38
CA PRO A 135 14.47 -10.56 -21.51
C PRO A 135 15.33 -9.57 -20.71
N GLU A 136 15.71 -8.45 -21.32
CA GLU A 136 16.48 -7.39 -20.67
C GLU A 136 15.68 -6.71 -19.55
N GLN A 137 14.40 -6.41 -19.79
CA GLN A 137 13.52 -5.86 -18.76
C GLN A 137 13.29 -6.84 -17.61
N ILE A 138 13.16 -8.14 -17.90
CA ILE A 138 13.00 -9.17 -16.87
C ILE A 138 14.25 -9.21 -15.99
N ALA A 139 15.44 -9.22 -16.59
CA ALA A 139 16.70 -9.21 -15.85
C ALA A 139 16.85 -7.95 -14.98
N GLN A 140 16.47 -6.79 -15.49
CA GLN A 140 16.45 -5.55 -14.71
C GLN A 140 15.46 -5.62 -13.54
N ALA A 141 14.26 -6.16 -13.77
CA ALA A 141 13.25 -6.28 -12.74
C ALA A 141 13.67 -7.23 -11.63
N HIS A 142 14.30 -8.37 -11.96
CA HIS A 142 14.87 -9.29 -10.97
C HIS A 142 15.95 -8.62 -10.13
N ALA A 143 16.87 -7.88 -10.75
CA ALA A 143 17.88 -7.12 -10.02
C ALA A 143 17.25 -6.10 -9.06
N MET A 144 16.23 -5.37 -9.50
CA MET A 144 15.50 -4.43 -8.63
C MET A 144 14.77 -5.14 -7.49
N VAL A 145 14.15 -6.30 -7.74
CA VAL A 145 13.49 -7.08 -6.68
C VAL A 145 14.51 -7.53 -5.64
N ASP A 146 15.66 -8.05 -6.05
CA ASP A 146 16.71 -8.50 -5.13
C ASP A 146 17.25 -7.35 -4.27
N ASP A 147 17.44 -6.16 -4.86
CA ASP A 147 17.91 -4.97 -4.15
C ASP A 147 16.87 -4.49 -3.10
N TYR A 148 15.60 -4.38 -3.50
CA TYR A 148 14.56 -3.82 -2.63
C TYR A 148 14.02 -4.83 -1.61
N LYS A 149 13.97 -6.12 -1.95
CA LYS A 149 13.50 -7.18 -1.05
C LYS A 149 14.28 -7.17 0.26
N VAL A 150 15.60 -7.03 0.20
CA VAL A 150 16.47 -7.04 1.39
C VAL A 150 16.12 -5.91 2.36
N TRP A 151 15.73 -4.75 1.83
CA TRP A 151 15.36 -3.60 2.65
C TRP A 151 13.92 -3.68 3.18
N MET A 152 12.95 -4.09 2.35
CA MET A 152 11.54 -4.15 2.74
C MET A 152 11.19 -5.39 3.57
N TYR A 153 11.83 -6.52 3.29
CA TYR A 153 11.52 -7.82 3.89
C TYR A 153 12.78 -8.56 4.32
N PRO A 154 13.60 -8.00 5.24
CA PRO A 154 14.89 -8.56 5.65
C PRO A 154 14.83 -9.95 6.29
N PHE A 155 13.64 -10.42 6.65
CA PHE A 155 13.41 -11.71 7.31
C PHE A 155 12.55 -12.68 6.47
N ARG A 156 12.32 -12.39 5.18
CA ARG A 156 11.61 -13.26 4.23
C ARG A 156 12.48 -13.64 3.04
#